data_AF-A0A821VBD8-F1
#
_entry.id   AF-A0A821VBD8-F1
#
_cell.length_a   1.000
_cell.length_b   1.000
_cell.length_c   1.000
_cell.angle_alpha   90.00
_cell.angle_beta   90.00
_cell.angle_gamma   90.00
#
_symmetry.space_group_name_H-M   'P 1'
#
loop_
_entity.id
_entity.type
_entity.pdbx_description
1 polymer ?
#
loop_
_entity_poly.entity_id
_entity_poly.type
_entity_poly.pdbx_seq_one_letter_code
_entity_poly.pdbx_strand_id
1 'polypeptide(L)'
;MQSTLQSNHTITETTKASDYKVLKQSSKFPPYSITFKRSPQVEQVTDRKLLELLLVEWKDKNNYVPDITGRFGHGKCLLIFANDETSFEELFNQQNWPTKINDCEFDLKIPRVSPSIYSLVIQQFFNSWNIEEVFEDLKTLYPTLIKLTRMYSFNNKPLNLVRADFCSLQQVKKLLDDGRITIDHMKNLVKQYHPPAKISKCMKCYSHHHSTNECTSQVQLCIRCSLDHPYNNNCQNEIKCINCGQDHYAGHSACPETQHQQQPHKNDRNHVYIENILTTFSNKIEYRLQQFEERLINQVIEVEKIVDNLKSTTCELETVIFETILPSIKAIQECSFVNTRSTSTREDLTRYKNEVTNLLTRKNNNNNNTKPNKSNTSDNRTKGVPKTIATKQTPSTLFNDSE
;
A
#
# COMPACT_ATOMS: atom_id res chain seq x y z
N MET A 1 -4.97 -20.51 44.94
CA MET A 1 -5.83 -21.16 43.92
C MET A 1 -6.40 -20.07 43.03
N GLN A 2 -5.65 -19.72 41.99
CA GLN A 2 -6.02 -18.70 40.99
C GLN A 2 -6.52 -19.45 39.75
N SER A 3 -7.76 -19.17 39.33
CA SER A 3 -8.34 -19.75 38.12
C SER A 3 -8.15 -18.82 36.93
N THR A 4 -7.44 -19.33 35.94
CA THR A 4 -7.14 -18.73 34.64
C THR A 4 -8.43 -18.64 33.79
N LEU A 5 -8.79 -17.45 33.33
CA LEU A 5 -9.77 -17.24 32.26
C LEU A 5 -9.02 -17.14 30.93
N GLN A 6 -9.14 -18.17 30.09
CA GLN A 6 -8.69 -18.17 28.70
C GLN A 6 -9.84 -17.68 27.81
N SER A 7 -9.65 -16.55 27.12
CA SER A 7 -10.54 -16.06 26.07
C SER A 7 -10.05 -16.55 24.71
N ASN A 8 -10.76 -17.50 24.11
CA ASN A 8 -10.55 -17.92 22.72
C ASN A 8 -11.39 -17.02 21.80
N HIS A 9 -10.73 -16.11 21.07
CA HIS A 9 -11.32 -15.42 19.92
C HIS A 9 -10.87 -16.10 18.64
N THR A 10 -11.79 -16.86 18.03
CA THR A 10 -11.63 -17.40 16.68
C THR A 10 -12.08 -16.33 15.68
N ILE A 11 -11.12 -15.76 14.94
CA ILE A 11 -11.38 -14.88 13.80
C ILE A 11 -11.51 -15.78 12.57
N THR A 12 -12.69 -15.83 11.96
CA THR A 12 -12.90 -16.48 10.66
C THR A 12 -12.66 -15.48 9.54
N GLU A 13 -11.54 -15.62 8.84
CA GLU A 13 -11.23 -14.92 7.59
C GLU A 13 -11.85 -15.66 6.40
N THR A 14 -12.83 -15.02 5.74
CA THR A 14 -13.23 -15.36 4.38
C THR A 14 -13.58 -14.08 3.62
N THR A 15 -12.56 -13.37 3.14
CA THR A 15 -12.72 -12.36 2.08
C THR A 15 -11.96 -12.79 0.85
N LYS A 16 -12.73 -13.04 -0.21
CA LYS A 16 -12.28 -13.46 -1.53
C LYS A 16 -11.31 -12.43 -2.11
N ALA A 17 -10.18 -12.92 -2.61
CA ALA A 17 -9.25 -12.16 -3.42
C ALA A 17 -9.95 -11.78 -4.74
N SER A 18 -10.38 -10.53 -4.87
CA SER A 18 -10.74 -9.91 -6.14
C SER A 18 -9.54 -9.16 -6.70
N ASP A 19 -9.40 -9.21 -8.03
CA ASP A 19 -8.29 -8.71 -8.82
C ASP A 19 -8.01 -7.22 -8.62
N TYR A 20 -7.04 -6.90 -7.75
CA TYR A 20 -6.41 -5.59 -7.72
C TYR A 20 -5.26 -5.58 -8.73
N LYS A 21 -5.47 -4.92 -9.88
CA LYS A 21 -4.35 -4.42 -10.69
C LYS A 21 -3.64 -3.36 -9.85
N VAL A 22 -2.64 -3.77 -9.07
CA VAL A 22 -1.71 -2.86 -8.40
C VAL A 22 -1.01 -2.08 -9.50
N LEU A 23 -1.44 -0.84 -9.72
CA LEU A 23 -0.74 0.12 -10.56
C LEU A 23 0.69 0.18 -10.04
N LYS A 24 1.66 -0.21 -10.89
CA LYS A 24 3.10 -0.09 -10.60
C LYS A 24 3.44 1.39 -10.44
N GLN A 25 3.19 1.97 -9.28
CA GLN A 25 3.76 3.26 -8.92
C GLN A 25 5.27 3.10 -8.87
N SER A 26 5.98 3.85 -9.69
CA SER A 26 7.44 3.94 -9.58
C SER A 26 7.74 4.61 -8.25
N SER A 27 8.34 3.89 -7.30
CA SER A 27 8.77 4.49 -6.03
C SER A 27 9.71 5.66 -6.31
N LYS A 28 9.49 6.77 -5.59
CA LYS A 28 10.33 7.97 -5.65
C LYS A 28 11.71 7.73 -5.05
N PHE A 29 11.84 6.70 -4.23
CA PHE A 29 13.05 6.36 -3.49
C PHE A 29 13.74 5.13 -4.09
N PRO A 30 15.07 5.14 -4.12
CA PRO A 30 15.83 3.99 -4.59
C PRO A 30 15.71 2.83 -3.59
N PRO A 31 15.70 1.57 -4.07
CA PRO A 31 15.48 0.43 -3.19
C PRO A 31 16.70 0.09 -2.35
N TYR A 32 16.46 -0.24 -1.08
CA TYR A 32 17.35 -1.03 -0.24
C TYR A 32 17.30 -2.49 -0.69
N SER A 33 18.41 -3.20 -0.57
CA SER A 33 18.56 -4.56 -1.06
C SER A 33 19.00 -5.46 0.07
N ILE A 34 18.21 -6.50 0.37
CA ILE A 34 18.50 -7.53 1.36
C ILE A 34 18.82 -8.83 0.64
N THR A 35 19.98 -9.40 0.92
CA THR A 35 20.40 -10.72 0.44
C THR A 35 20.55 -11.67 1.62
N PHE A 36 19.74 -12.72 1.69
CA PHE A 36 19.80 -13.69 2.78
C PHE A 36 20.99 -14.63 2.60
N LYS A 37 21.81 -14.81 3.66
CA LYS A 37 23.04 -15.63 3.60
C LYS A 37 22.75 -17.12 3.45
N ARG A 38 21.66 -17.58 4.07
CA ARG A 38 21.08 -18.89 3.81
C ARG A 38 19.77 -18.65 3.11
N SER A 39 19.43 -19.51 2.14
CA SER A 39 18.05 -19.55 1.69
C SER A 39 17.23 -19.76 2.96
N PRO A 40 16.33 -18.85 3.31
CA PRO A 40 15.46 -19.09 4.44
C PRO A 40 14.78 -20.45 4.16
N GLN A 41 14.41 -21.25 5.18
CA GLN A 41 13.75 -22.57 5.01
C GLN A 41 12.32 -22.43 4.42
N VAL A 42 12.23 -21.64 3.38
CA VAL A 42 11.21 -20.63 3.04
C VAL A 42 11.20 -20.59 1.52
N GLU A 43 11.12 -21.76 0.90
CA GLU A 43 10.65 -21.82 -0.48
C GLU A 43 9.15 -21.45 -0.58
N GLN A 44 8.49 -21.11 0.54
CA GLN A 44 7.06 -20.81 0.63
C GLN A 44 6.67 -19.47 1.29
N VAL A 45 7.62 -18.64 1.78
CA VAL A 45 7.24 -17.36 2.40
C VAL A 45 7.17 -16.28 1.33
N THR A 46 6.02 -15.64 1.26
CA THR A 46 5.77 -14.51 0.35
C THR A 46 6.61 -13.30 0.76
N ASP A 47 6.88 -12.41 -0.19
CA ASP A 47 7.49 -11.10 0.07
C ASP A 47 6.74 -10.32 1.15
N ARG A 48 5.40 -10.34 1.10
CA ARG A 48 4.54 -9.74 2.12
C ARG A 48 4.84 -10.25 3.53
N LYS A 49 4.99 -11.57 3.71
CA LYS A 49 5.22 -12.14 5.04
C LYS A 49 6.62 -11.81 5.56
N LEU A 50 7.63 -11.76 4.70
CA LEU A 50 8.97 -11.29 5.09
C LEU A 50 8.98 -9.81 5.48
N LEU A 51 8.23 -8.96 4.77
CA LEU A 51 8.07 -7.55 5.14
C LEU A 51 7.37 -7.39 6.49
N GLU A 52 6.30 -8.15 6.74
CA GLU A 52 5.62 -8.14 8.05
C GLU A 52 6.58 -8.50 9.18
N LEU A 53 7.41 -9.54 9.00
CA LEU A 53 8.40 -9.94 9.99
C LEU A 53 9.49 -8.88 10.19
N LEU A 54 9.99 -8.28 9.10
CA LEU A 54 10.92 -7.16 9.18
C LEU A 54 10.33 -5.98 9.96
N LEU A 55 9.07 -5.63 9.71
CA LEU A 55 8.40 -4.51 10.39
C LEU A 55 8.19 -4.77 11.89
N VAL A 56 7.92 -6.02 12.29
CA VAL A 56 7.87 -6.41 13.71
C VAL A 56 9.23 -6.21 14.37
N GLU A 57 10.28 -6.82 13.81
CA GLU A 57 11.65 -6.69 14.33
C GLU A 57 12.12 -5.22 14.37
N TRP A 58 11.76 -4.44 13.35
CA TRP A 58 12.07 -3.02 13.28
C TRP A 58 11.38 -2.24 14.40
N LYS A 59 10.09 -2.52 14.63
CA LYS A 59 9.29 -1.87 15.67
C LYS A 59 9.85 -2.17 17.06
N ASP A 60 10.19 -3.42 17.32
CA ASP A 60 10.69 -3.85 18.62
C ASP A 60 12.04 -3.18 18.93
N LYS A 61 12.87 -2.97 17.91
CA LYS A 61 14.18 -2.32 18.05
C LYS A 61 14.11 -0.79 18.14
N ASN A 62 13.29 -0.15 17.31
CA ASN A 62 13.33 1.31 17.11
C ASN A 62 12.10 2.06 17.65
N ASN A 63 11.08 1.35 18.16
CA ASN A 63 9.80 1.90 18.59
C ASN A 63 9.09 2.74 17.50
N TYR A 64 9.34 2.40 16.23
CA TYR A 64 8.81 3.06 15.04
C TYR A 64 8.55 2.01 13.94
N VAL A 65 7.55 2.23 13.10
CA VAL A 65 7.23 1.34 11.96
C VAL A 65 7.37 2.15 10.68
N PRO A 66 8.40 1.91 9.84
CA PRO A 66 8.56 2.64 8.59
C PRO A 66 7.48 2.24 7.58
N ASP A 67 7.00 3.20 6.80
CA ASP A 67 6.11 2.95 5.67
C ASP A 67 6.93 2.49 4.45
N ILE A 68 6.89 1.18 4.21
CA ILE A 68 7.69 0.52 3.19
C ILE A 68 6.84 -0.40 2.31
N THR A 69 7.27 -0.55 1.06
CA THR A 69 6.84 -1.64 0.18
C THR A 69 8.04 -2.50 -0.17
N GLY A 70 7.81 -3.76 -0.54
CA GLY A 70 8.90 -4.61 -1.00
C GLY A 70 8.45 -5.62 -2.03
N ARG A 71 9.43 -6.14 -2.76
CA ARG A 71 9.25 -7.17 -3.79
C ARG A 71 10.56 -7.91 -4.01
N PHE A 72 10.48 -9.16 -4.47
CA PHE A 72 11.68 -9.86 -4.91
C PHE A 72 12.21 -9.30 -6.22
N GLY A 73 13.52 -9.01 -6.23
CA GLY A 73 14.29 -8.71 -7.42
C GLY A 73 14.96 -9.95 -8.01
N HIS A 74 15.86 -9.73 -8.97
CA HIS A 74 16.69 -10.79 -9.53
C HIS A 74 17.59 -11.39 -8.45
N GLY A 75 17.83 -12.71 -8.49
CA GLY A 75 18.74 -13.40 -7.57
C GLY A 75 18.21 -13.57 -6.14
N LYS A 76 16.89 -13.69 -5.95
CA LYS A 76 16.24 -13.86 -4.62
C LYS A 76 16.54 -12.74 -3.62
N CYS A 77 16.94 -11.56 -4.09
CA CYS A 77 17.11 -10.38 -3.26
C CYS A 77 15.75 -9.75 -2.95
N LEU A 78 15.47 -9.44 -1.69
CA LEU A 78 14.31 -8.63 -1.33
C LEU A 78 14.67 -7.15 -1.53
N LEU A 79 13.91 -6.46 -2.39
CA LEU A 79 14.02 -5.03 -2.60
C LEU A 79 13.00 -4.32 -1.72
N ILE A 80 13.44 -3.33 -0.95
CA ILE A 80 12.62 -2.55 -0.03
C ILE A 80 12.62 -1.10 -0.48
N PHE A 81 11.44 -0.51 -0.61
CA PHE A 81 11.20 0.85 -1.04
C PHE A 81 10.54 1.60 0.10
N ALA A 82 11.11 2.74 0.49
CA ALA A 82 10.39 3.70 1.33
C ALA A 82 9.24 4.32 0.53
N ASN A 83 8.13 4.58 1.20
CA ASN A 83 6.97 5.27 0.62
C ASN A 83 6.98 6.78 0.93
N ASP A 84 7.70 7.20 1.97
CA ASP A 84 7.86 8.59 2.40
C ASP A 84 9.31 8.93 2.79
N GLU A 85 9.57 10.22 3.00
CA GLU A 85 10.88 10.75 3.36
C GLU A 85 11.36 10.23 4.73
N THR A 86 10.50 10.23 5.74
CA THR A 86 10.84 9.80 7.11
C THR A 86 11.34 8.35 7.11
N SER A 87 10.61 7.46 6.45
CA SER A 87 10.95 6.05 6.32
C SER A 87 12.23 5.87 5.51
N PHE A 88 12.47 6.70 4.49
CA PHE A 88 13.73 6.68 3.75
C PHE A 88 14.94 7.03 4.64
N GLU A 89 14.83 8.09 5.45
CA GLU A 89 15.90 8.52 6.36
C GLU A 89 16.18 7.45 7.44
N GLU A 90 15.12 6.88 8.03
CA GLU A 90 15.23 5.80 9.02
C GLU A 90 15.91 4.54 8.46
N LEU A 91 15.54 4.13 7.25
CA LEU A 91 16.17 3.00 6.57
C LEU A 91 17.63 3.28 6.19
N PHE A 92 18.06 4.54 6.13
CA PHE A 92 19.44 4.87 5.79
C PHE A 92 20.41 4.57 6.94
N ASN A 93 19.93 4.62 8.19
CA ASN A 93 20.75 4.31 9.35
C ASN A 93 20.91 2.78 9.53
N GLN A 94 22.09 2.24 9.19
CA GLN A 94 22.39 0.81 9.32
C GLN A 94 22.18 0.27 10.74
N GLN A 95 22.36 1.12 11.76
CA GLN A 95 22.18 0.71 13.16
C GLN A 95 20.73 0.40 13.49
N ASN A 96 19.77 0.95 12.73
CA ASN A 96 18.34 0.73 12.96
C ASN A 96 17.86 -0.61 12.39
N TRP A 97 18.61 -1.20 11.45
CA TRP A 97 18.23 -2.49 10.86
C TRP A 97 18.38 -3.64 11.86
N PRO A 98 17.45 -4.60 11.89
CA PRO A 98 17.64 -5.82 12.66
C PRO A 98 18.80 -6.64 12.07
N THR A 99 19.43 -7.49 12.89
CA THR A 99 20.54 -8.35 12.42
C THR A 99 20.03 -9.63 11.73
N LYS A 100 18.77 -9.99 11.98
CA LYS A 100 18.11 -11.20 11.46
C LYS A 100 16.64 -10.89 11.18
N ILE A 101 16.05 -11.65 10.25
CA ILE A 101 14.61 -11.68 10.01
C ILE A 101 14.22 -13.16 9.99
N ASN A 102 13.33 -13.59 10.88
CA ASN A 102 12.93 -15.00 10.98
C ASN A 102 14.13 -15.95 11.12
N ASP A 103 15.02 -15.64 12.07
CA ASP A 103 16.28 -16.34 12.34
C ASP A 103 17.29 -16.40 11.18
N CYS A 104 17.00 -15.72 10.07
CA CYS A 104 17.87 -15.69 8.90
C CYS A 104 18.72 -14.42 8.90
N GLU A 105 20.04 -14.60 8.88
CA GLU A 105 20.98 -13.51 8.64
C GLU A 105 20.91 -13.04 7.19
N PHE A 106 21.17 -11.75 7.01
CA PHE A 106 21.18 -11.12 5.71
C PHE A 106 22.28 -10.08 5.59
N ASP A 107 22.65 -9.80 4.35
CA ASP A 107 23.52 -8.70 3.98
C ASP A 107 22.64 -7.55 3.46
N LEU A 108 22.78 -6.38 4.09
CA LEU A 108 22.10 -5.15 3.69
C LEU A 108 22.96 -4.37 2.70
N LYS A 109 22.35 -3.95 1.60
CA LYS A 109 22.94 -3.03 0.64
C LYS A 109 22.10 -1.76 0.56
N ILE A 110 22.68 -0.67 1.07
CA ILE A 110 22.10 0.68 0.98
C ILE A 110 22.16 1.20 -0.46
N PRO A 111 21.15 1.96 -0.91
CA PRO A 111 21.20 2.68 -2.18
C PRO A 111 22.48 3.50 -2.36
N ARG A 112 23.16 3.31 -3.49
CA ARG A 112 24.34 4.12 -3.86
C ARG A 112 23.99 5.54 -4.33
N VAL A 113 22.73 5.75 -4.70
CA VAL A 113 22.23 6.99 -5.26
C VAL A 113 21.22 7.54 -4.27
N SER A 114 21.39 8.78 -3.82
CA SER A 114 20.34 9.47 -3.08
C SER A 114 19.29 10.05 -4.03
N PRO A 115 18.01 10.14 -3.61
CA PRO A 115 17.02 10.93 -4.35
C PRO A 115 17.52 12.37 -4.50
N SER A 116 17.21 13.02 -5.62
CA SER A 116 17.74 14.36 -5.90
C SER A 116 17.35 15.42 -4.88
N ILE A 117 16.23 15.24 -4.17
CA ILE A 117 15.79 16.14 -3.10
C ILE A 117 16.74 16.15 -1.89
N TYR A 118 17.56 15.12 -1.73
CA TYR A 118 18.61 15.01 -0.70
C TYR A 118 19.97 15.50 -1.19
N SER A 119 20.00 16.17 -2.35
CA SER A 119 21.24 16.57 -3.01
C SER A 119 21.25 18.05 -3.29
N LEU A 120 22.42 18.67 -3.16
CA LEU A 120 22.68 20.04 -3.57
C LEU A 120 23.92 20.12 -4.46
N VAL A 121 24.05 21.23 -5.16
CA VAL A 121 25.24 21.59 -5.94
C VAL A 121 25.96 22.70 -5.21
N ILE A 122 27.21 22.44 -4.85
CA ILE A 122 28.15 23.45 -4.36
C ILE A 122 28.81 24.10 -5.57
N GLN A 123 28.66 25.41 -5.69
CA GLN A 123 29.22 26.20 -6.78
C GLN A 123 30.58 26.77 -6.39
N GLN A 124 31.37 27.16 -7.40
CA GLN A 124 32.70 27.73 -7.20
C GLN A 124 33.65 26.76 -6.46
N PHE A 125 33.44 25.46 -6.64
CA PHE A 125 34.30 24.43 -6.05
C PHE A 125 35.55 24.30 -6.91
N PHE A 126 36.71 24.72 -6.40
CA PHE A 126 37.93 24.79 -7.20
C PHE A 126 38.39 23.42 -7.71
N ASN A 127 38.95 23.38 -8.92
CA ASN A 127 39.48 22.15 -9.51
C ASN A 127 40.74 21.64 -8.79
N SER A 128 41.45 22.50 -8.07
CA SER A 128 42.61 22.15 -7.25
C SER A 128 42.23 21.47 -5.92
N TRP A 129 40.97 21.58 -5.49
CA TRP A 129 40.51 20.95 -4.25
C TRP A 129 40.38 19.45 -4.40
N ASN A 130 41.00 18.71 -3.47
CA ASN A 130 40.85 17.29 -3.32
C ASN A 130 39.43 16.98 -2.77
N ILE A 131 38.69 16.08 -3.41
CA ILE A 131 37.28 15.85 -3.07
C ILE A 131 37.17 15.08 -1.77
N GLU A 132 38.08 14.13 -1.56
CA GLU A 132 38.13 13.26 -0.39
C GLU A 132 38.48 14.07 0.86
N GLU A 133 39.49 14.95 0.81
CA GLU A 133 39.85 15.83 1.93
C GLU A 133 38.69 16.76 2.29
N VAL A 134 38.13 17.47 1.30
CA VAL A 134 36.99 18.38 1.53
C VAL A 134 35.75 17.62 2.01
N PHE A 135 35.57 16.36 1.60
CA PHE A 135 34.48 15.52 2.09
C PHE A 135 34.63 15.25 3.59
N GLU A 136 35.82 14.86 4.07
CA GLU A 136 36.05 14.60 5.50
C GLU A 136 35.86 15.88 6.35
N ASP A 137 36.33 17.03 5.86
CA ASP A 137 36.13 18.31 6.54
C ASP A 137 34.64 18.69 6.62
N LEU A 138 33.93 18.59 5.50
CA LEU A 138 32.50 18.86 5.47
C LEU A 138 31.69 17.83 6.25
N LYS A 139 32.12 16.57 6.31
CA LYS A 139 31.48 15.51 7.08
C LYS A 139 31.52 15.79 8.58
N THR A 140 32.60 16.42 9.05
CA THR A 140 32.74 16.88 10.45
C THR A 140 31.71 17.95 10.79
N LEU A 141 31.45 18.89 9.87
CA LEU A 141 30.47 19.96 10.06
C LEU A 141 29.03 19.48 9.81
N TYR A 142 28.86 18.53 8.89
CA TYR A 142 27.58 18.02 8.42
C TYR A 142 27.60 16.49 8.45
N PRO A 143 27.34 15.87 9.62
CA PRO A 143 27.39 14.42 9.78
C PRO A 143 26.46 13.64 8.85
N THR A 144 25.41 14.29 8.32
CA THR A 144 24.47 13.69 7.37
C THR A 144 24.97 13.69 5.93
N LEU A 145 26.13 14.29 5.62
CA LEU A 145 26.75 14.24 4.29
C LEU A 145 27.19 12.81 3.97
N ILE A 146 26.67 12.20 2.91
CA ILE A 146 27.00 10.83 2.50
C ILE A 146 28.14 10.84 1.49
N LYS A 147 28.12 11.80 0.55
CA LYS A 147 29.01 11.77 -0.61
C LYS A 147 29.23 13.15 -1.22
N LEU A 148 30.44 13.39 -1.72
CA LEU A 148 30.74 14.44 -2.69
C LEU A 148 31.09 13.82 -4.05
N THR A 149 30.58 14.42 -5.13
CA THR A 149 30.84 13.97 -6.50
C THR A 149 31.15 15.16 -7.40
N ARG A 150 32.36 15.20 -7.98
CA ARG A 150 32.72 16.19 -9.01
C ARG A 150 31.83 16.06 -10.23
N MET A 151 31.32 17.19 -10.70
CA MET A 151 30.58 17.24 -11.96
C MET A 151 31.55 17.49 -13.11
N TYR A 152 31.30 16.84 -14.24
CA TYR A 152 32.11 16.95 -15.44
C TYR A 152 31.27 17.48 -16.60
N SER A 153 31.92 18.24 -17.48
CA SER A 153 31.35 18.61 -18.78
C SER A 153 31.26 17.40 -19.71
N PHE A 154 30.56 17.56 -20.84
CA PHE A 154 30.50 16.53 -21.89
C PHE A 154 31.89 16.10 -22.41
N ASN A 155 32.86 17.03 -22.41
CA ASN A 155 34.24 16.76 -22.83
C ASN A 155 35.11 16.18 -21.71
N ASN A 156 34.49 15.64 -20.66
CA ASN A 156 35.16 15.07 -19.48
C ASN A 156 36.09 16.05 -18.73
N LYS A 157 35.92 17.37 -18.93
CA LYS A 157 36.63 18.39 -18.13
C LYS A 157 35.87 18.64 -16.83
N PRO A 158 36.56 18.70 -15.67
CA PRO A 158 35.92 18.96 -14.39
C PRO A 158 35.33 20.38 -14.38
N LEU A 159 34.10 20.48 -13.87
CA LEU A 159 33.43 21.75 -13.63
C LEU A 159 33.78 22.25 -12.23
N ASN A 160 33.65 23.56 -12.01
CA ASN A 160 33.73 24.17 -10.68
C ASN A 160 32.45 23.93 -9.86
N LEU A 161 31.90 22.71 -9.96
CA LEU A 161 30.66 22.25 -9.36
C LEU A 161 30.88 20.87 -8.76
N VAL A 162 30.41 20.71 -7.52
CA VAL A 162 30.36 19.41 -6.84
C VAL A 162 28.94 19.16 -6.38
N ARG A 163 28.47 17.94 -6.61
CA ARG A 163 27.22 17.44 -6.02
C ARG A 163 27.51 16.92 -4.62
N ALA A 164 26.76 17.38 -3.64
CA ALA A 164 26.78 16.86 -2.28
C ALA A 164 25.47 16.12 -2.00
N ASP A 165 25.57 14.88 -1.52
CA ASP A 165 24.44 14.01 -1.20
C ASP A 165 24.34 13.84 0.32
N PHE A 166 23.15 13.99 0.88
CA PHE A 166 22.89 13.90 2.33
C PHE A 166 21.88 12.79 2.65
N CYS A 167 21.86 12.30 3.89
CA CYS A 167 20.84 11.39 4.41
C CYS A 167 19.72 12.09 5.18
N SER A 168 19.73 13.42 5.26
CA SER A 168 18.70 14.20 5.96
C SER A 168 18.19 15.35 5.08
N LEU A 169 16.89 15.35 4.81
CA LEU A 169 16.23 16.39 4.05
C LEU A 169 16.20 17.70 4.82
N GLN A 170 16.11 17.64 6.15
CA GLN A 170 16.15 18.83 7.00
C GLN A 170 17.48 19.58 6.87
N GLN A 171 18.60 18.85 6.88
CA GLN A 171 19.92 19.46 6.68
C GLN A 171 20.03 20.13 5.30
N VAL A 172 19.52 19.46 4.25
CA VAL A 172 19.52 20.01 2.88
C VAL A 172 18.69 21.29 2.81
N LYS A 173 17.46 21.28 3.35
CA LYS A 173 16.60 22.46 3.39
C LYS A 173 17.28 23.63 4.10
N LYS A 174 17.86 23.39 5.27
CA LYS A 174 18.60 24.41 6.01
C LYS A 174 19.75 25.00 5.20
N LEU A 175 20.57 24.17 4.55
CA LEU A 175 21.67 24.65 3.71
C LEU A 175 21.19 25.43 2.48
N LEU A 176 20.05 25.06 1.91
CA LEU A 176 19.44 25.78 0.80
C LEU A 176 18.88 27.13 1.24
N ASP A 177 18.26 27.20 2.42
CA ASP A 177 17.76 28.44 3.02
C ASP A 177 18.91 29.39 3.37
N ASP A 178 20.01 28.87 3.92
CA ASP A 178 21.25 29.61 4.16
C ASP A 178 21.92 30.05 2.84
N GLY A 179 21.72 29.28 1.76
CA GLY A 179 22.23 29.52 0.41
C GLY A 179 23.74 29.38 0.26
N ARG A 180 24.47 29.05 1.34
CA ARG A 180 25.93 28.96 1.35
C ARG A 180 26.44 27.83 2.25
N ILE A 181 27.61 27.30 1.90
CA ILE A 181 28.40 26.36 2.72
C ILE A 181 29.83 26.91 2.87
N THR A 182 30.49 26.62 3.99
CA THR A 182 31.86 27.08 4.23
C THR A 182 32.85 25.93 3.98
N ILE A 183 33.84 26.16 3.11
CA ILE A 183 34.94 25.24 2.80
C ILE A 183 36.24 26.06 2.84
N ASP A 184 37.24 25.67 3.63
CA ASP A 184 38.50 26.41 3.81
C ASP A 184 38.31 27.91 4.05
N HIS A 185 37.38 28.26 4.95
CA HIS A 185 36.99 29.65 5.28
C HIS A 185 36.33 30.44 4.14
N MET A 186 36.11 29.84 2.97
CA MET A 186 35.39 30.44 1.86
C MET A 186 33.91 30.05 1.87
N LYS A 187 33.05 31.02 1.58
CA LYS A 187 31.60 30.79 1.50
C LYS A 187 31.19 30.47 0.07
N ASN A 188 31.00 29.20 -0.23
CA ASN A 188 30.54 28.70 -1.51
C ASN A 188 29.02 28.74 -1.61
N LEU A 189 28.50 29.16 -2.76
CA LEU A 189 27.05 29.15 -3.02
C LEU A 189 26.55 27.71 -3.15
N VAL A 190 25.37 27.43 -2.62
CA VAL A 190 24.69 26.15 -2.82
C VAL A 190 23.35 26.32 -3.53
N LYS A 191 22.96 25.33 -4.33
CA LYS A 191 21.66 25.27 -5.00
C LYS A 191 21.10 23.86 -4.96
N GLN A 192 19.78 23.73 -5.04
CA GLN A 192 19.13 22.43 -5.16
C GLN A 192 19.70 21.68 -6.37
N TYR A 193 20.10 20.43 -6.19
CA TYR A 193 20.49 19.60 -7.31
C TYR A 193 19.23 19.19 -8.08
N HIS A 194 19.24 19.50 -9.37
CA HIS A 194 18.27 18.97 -10.31
C HIS A 194 19.01 18.04 -11.27
N PRO A 195 18.66 16.74 -11.32
CA PRO A 195 19.28 15.85 -12.27
C PRO A 195 18.98 16.36 -13.69
N PRO A 196 19.91 16.16 -14.65
CA PRO A 196 19.67 16.50 -16.04
C PRO A 196 18.34 15.88 -16.47
N ALA A 197 17.46 16.70 -17.05
CA ALA A 197 16.18 16.21 -17.53
C ALA A 197 16.43 15.11 -18.56
N LYS A 198 16.11 13.87 -18.19
CA LYS A 198 16.08 12.77 -19.14
C LYS A 198 14.82 12.95 -19.97
N ILE A 199 14.99 13.49 -21.17
CA ILE A 199 13.89 13.51 -22.14
C ILE A 199 13.61 12.05 -22.49
N SER A 200 12.42 11.57 -22.14
CA SER A 200 11.93 10.30 -22.65
C SER A 200 11.73 10.43 -24.15
N LYS A 201 12.48 9.66 -24.92
CA LYS A 201 12.25 9.52 -26.36
C LYS A 201 11.91 8.08 -26.67
N CYS A 202 10.97 7.88 -27.58
CA CYS A 202 10.65 6.57 -28.10
C CYS A 202 11.90 5.96 -28.76
N MET A 203 12.28 4.73 -28.40
CA MET A 203 13.48 4.10 -28.98
C MET A 203 13.25 3.56 -30.40
N LYS A 204 11.99 3.51 -30.86
CA LYS A 204 11.63 3.14 -32.23
C LYS A 204 11.65 4.33 -33.18
N CYS A 205 10.98 5.43 -32.84
CA CYS A 205 10.84 6.58 -33.75
C CYS A 205 11.58 7.85 -33.28
N TYR A 206 12.16 7.84 -32.08
CA TYR A 206 12.89 8.97 -31.46
C TYR A 206 12.06 10.24 -31.21
N SER A 207 10.74 10.16 -31.34
CA SER A 207 9.81 11.22 -30.92
C SER A 207 9.77 11.36 -29.39
N HIS A 208 9.59 12.59 -28.90
CA HIS A 208 9.48 12.88 -27.47
C HIS A 208 8.06 12.64 -26.89
N HIS A 209 7.06 12.37 -27.74
CA HIS A 209 5.65 12.42 -27.35
C HIS A 209 5.06 11.14 -26.76
N HIS A 210 5.75 10.00 -26.89
CA HIS A 210 5.25 8.71 -26.45
C HIS A 210 6.38 7.77 -26.03
N SER A 211 6.04 6.76 -25.23
CA SER A 211 6.98 5.69 -24.87
C SER A 211 7.12 4.67 -25.99
N THR A 212 8.21 3.89 -25.98
CA THR A 212 8.44 2.83 -26.99
C THR A 212 7.28 1.82 -27.10
N ASN A 213 6.54 1.60 -26.01
CA ASN A 213 5.43 0.64 -25.94
C ASN A 213 4.13 1.16 -26.58
N GLU A 214 3.97 2.48 -26.66
CA GLU A 214 2.81 3.15 -27.26
C GLU A 214 3.08 3.55 -28.72
N CYS A 215 4.27 3.22 -29.23
CA CYS A 215 4.68 3.58 -30.57
C CYS A 215 3.91 2.75 -31.61
N THR A 216 3.15 3.44 -32.46
CA THR A 216 2.42 2.86 -33.59
C THR A 216 3.30 2.64 -34.83
N SER A 217 4.54 3.16 -34.81
CA SER A 217 5.49 2.94 -35.91
C SER A 217 5.81 1.45 -36.04
N GLN A 218 5.61 0.92 -37.24
CA GLN A 218 5.93 -0.47 -37.58
C GLN A 218 7.43 -0.68 -37.77
N VAL A 219 8.15 0.40 -38.08
CA VAL A 219 9.59 0.40 -38.37
C VAL A 219 10.36 1.23 -37.35
N GLN A 220 11.63 0.86 -37.15
CA GLN A 220 12.57 1.70 -36.40
C GLN A 220 13.11 2.77 -37.34
N LEU A 221 12.93 4.03 -36.97
CA LEU A 221 13.46 5.17 -37.72
C LEU A 221 14.95 5.35 -37.42
N CYS A 222 15.66 6.02 -38.30
CA CYS A 222 17.05 6.39 -38.07
C CYS A 222 17.12 7.64 -37.19
N ILE A 223 17.86 7.62 -36.09
CA ILE A 223 18.02 8.80 -35.20
C ILE A 223 18.63 10.02 -35.92
N ARG A 224 19.40 9.79 -37.00
CA ARG A 224 20.11 10.83 -37.76
C ARG A 224 19.25 11.51 -38.81
N CYS A 225 18.53 10.74 -39.62
CA CYS A 225 17.77 11.27 -40.78
C CYS A 225 16.25 11.08 -40.66
N SER A 226 15.78 10.38 -39.64
CA SER A 226 14.36 10.12 -39.38
C SER A 226 13.62 9.31 -40.44
N LEU A 227 14.34 8.61 -41.33
CA LEU A 227 13.78 7.70 -42.34
C LEU A 227 13.67 6.25 -41.84
N ASP A 228 12.92 5.44 -42.59
CA ASP A 228 12.55 4.05 -42.29
C ASP A 228 13.73 3.07 -42.43
N HIS A 229 14.72 3.20 -41.54
CA HIS A 229 15.79 2.22 -41.38
C HIS A 229 16.44 2.34 -39.99
N PRO A 230 17.02 1.26 -39.42
CA PRO A 230 17.73 1.35 -38.16
C PRO A 230 18.96 2.27 -38.27
N TYR A 231 19.43 2.78 -37.13
CA TYR A 231 20.63 3.61 -37.10
C TYR A 231 21.83 2.85 -37.66
N ASN A 232 22.50 3.46 -38.63
CA ASN A 232 23.75 2.99 -39.20
C ASN A 232 24.73 4.16 -39.20
N ASN A 233 25.96 3.92 -38.70
CA ASN A 233 27.04 4.92 -38.68
C ASN A 233 27.32 5.50 -40.08
N ASN A 234 27.07 4.71 -41.13
CA ASN A 234 27.28 5.07 -42.54
C ASN A 234 26.00 5.58 -43.24
N CYS A 235 25.02 6.08 -42.49
CA CYS A 235 23.82 6.69 -43.09
C CYS A 235 24.21 7.91 -43.95
N GLN A 236 23.97 7.80 -45.26
CA GLN A 236 24.27 8.85 -46.26
C GLN A 236 23.12 9.85 -46.45
N ASN A 237 21.97 9.60 -45.84
CA ASN A 237 20.82 10.50 -45.92
C ASN A 237 21.11 11.84 -45.22
N GLU A 238 20.44 12.89 -45.68
CA GLU A 238 20.49 14.21 -45.05
C GLU A 238 20.06 14.13 -43.57
N ILE A 239 20.79 14.85 -42.73
CA ILE A 239 20.53 14.85 -41.29
C ILE A 239 19.24 15.64 -41.06
N LYS A 240 18.27 15.03 -40.38
CA LYS A 240 16.98 15.65 -40.12
C LYS A 240 16.39 15.16 -38.80
N CYS A 241 15.97 16.11 -37.98
CA CYS A 241 15.36 15.84 -36.69
C CYS A 241 13.87 15.51 -36.83
N ILE A 242 13.42 14.37 -36.31
CA ILE A 242 12.00 14.01 -36.29
C ILE A 242 11.13 14.97 -35.47
N ASN A 243 11.70 15.63 -34.45
CA ASN A 243 10.93 16.45 -33.51
C ASN A 243 10.73 17.89 -34.02
N CYS A 244 11.75 18.51 -34.65
CA CYS A 244 11.69 19.91 -35.08
C CYS A 244 11.92 20.13 -36.59
N GLY A 245 12.27 19.07 -37.33
CA GLY A 245 12.51 19.11 -38.77
C GLY A 245 13.84 19.73 -39.22
N GLN A 246 14.68 20.23 -38.30
CA GLN A 246 15.94 20.92 -38.60
C GLN A 246 17.14 19.96 -38.82
N ASP A 247 18.25 20.50 -39.32
CA ASP A 247 19.48 19.79 -39.75
C ASP A 247 20.37 19.30 -38.59
N HIS A 248 19.79 18.49 -37.70
CA HIS A 248 20.51 17.79 -36.64
C HIS A 248 19.80 16.49 -36.27
N TYR A 249 20.49 15.56 -35.59
CA TYR A 249 19.86 14.30 -35.19
C TYR A 249 18.82 14.48 -34.06
N ALA A 250 17.94 13.50 -33.87
CA ALA A 250 16.90 13.53 -32.85
C ALA A 250 17.49 13.48 -31.42
N GLY A 251 17.25 14.53 -30.63
CA GLY A 251 17.77 14.70 -29.28
C GLY A 251 19.08 15.49 -29.18
N HIS A 252 19.53 16.14 -30.26
CA HIS A 252 20.63 17.10 -30.20
C HIS A 252 20.31 18.26 -29.22
N SER A 253 21.31 18.76 -28.49
CA SER A 253 21.14 19.78 -27.44
C SER A 253 20.70 21.16 -27.98
N ALA A 254 20.98 21.44 -29.25
CA ALA A 254 20.53 22.65 -29.93
C ALA A 254 19.08 22.57 -30.46
N CYS A 255 18.42 21.41 -30.36
CA CYS A 255 17.05 21.24 -30.84
C CYS A 255 16.07 22.03 -29.96
N PRO A 256 15.23 22.92 -30.51
CA PRO A 256 14.25 23.68 -29.73
C PRO A 256 13.29 22.80 -28.94
N GLU A 257 12.80 21.71 -29.54
CA GLU A 257 11.92 20.75 -28.87
C GLU A 257 12.62 20.01 -27.72
N THR A 258 13.90 19.65 -27.90
CA THR A 258 14.72 19.11 -26.80
C THR A 258 14.86 20.14 -25.68
N GLN A 259 15.09 21.41 -26.00
CA GLN A 259 15.24 22.47 -25.00
C GLN A 259 13.93 22.74 -24.26
N HIS A 260 12.79 22.79 -24.95
CA HIS A 260 11.47 22.90 -24.32
C HIS A 260 11.20 21.73 -23.37
N GLN A 261 11.49 20.49 -23.79
CA GLN A 261 11.32 19.31 -22.94
C GLN A 261 12.33 19.22 -21.78
N GLN A 262 13.52 19.83 -21.92
CA GLN A 262 14.52 19.94 -20.86
C GLN A 262 14.23 21.04 -19.86
N GLN A 263 13.52 22.10 -20.27
CA GLN A 263 13.03 23.08 -19.33
C GLN A 263 12.10 22.34 -18.37
N PRO A 264 12.38 22.36 -17.06
CA PRO A 264 11.43 21.81 -16.11
C PRO A 264 10.16 22.61 -16.29
N HIS A 265 9.12 22.00 -16.88
CA HIS A 265 7.75 22.50 -16.80
C HIS A 265 7.41 22.59 -15.30
N LYS A 266 7.78 23.70 -14.67
CA LYS A 266 7.51 24.00 -13.25
C LYS A 266 6.00 24.04 -13.00
N ASN A 267 5.20 24.23 -14.05
CA ASN A 267 3.75 24.33 -13.96
C ASN A 267 3.03 23.00 -14.23
N ASP A 268 3.43 22.19 -15.23
CA ASP A 268 2.70 20.95 -15.54
C ASP A 268 2.97 19.81 -14.56
N ARG A 269 4.20 19.69 -14.04
CA ARG A 269 4.46 18.67 -13.00
C ARG A 269 3.74 18.97 -11.70
N ASN A 270 3.57 20.25 -11.36
CA ASN A 270 2.78 20.66 -10.21
C ASN A 270 1.29 20.41 -10.47
N HIS A 271 0.79 20.68 -11.68
CA HIS A 271 -0.61 20.40 -12.02
C HIS A 271 -0.92 18.89 -11.96
N VAL A 272 -0.11 18.06 -12.61
CA VAL A 272 -0.27 16.59 -12.58
C VAL A 272 -0.07 16.04 -11.16
N TYR A 273 0.84 16.61 -10.37
CA TYR A 273 1.01 16.22 -8.97
C TYR A 273 -0.19 16.61 -8.10
N ILE A 274 -0.72 17.82 -8.27
CA ILE A 274 -1.92 18.30 -7.57
C ILE A 274 -3.13 17.47 -7.97
N GLU A 275 -3.35 17.20 -9.26
CA GLU A 275 -4.43 16.33 -9.72
C GLU A 275 -4.33 14.92 -9.15
N ASN A 276 -3.12 14.35 -9.09
CA ASN A 276 -2.91 13.04 -8.46
C ASN A 276 -3.19 13.07 -6.95
N ILE A 277 -2.80 14.14 -6.23
CA ILE A 277 -3.14 14.31 -4.81
C ILE A 277 -4.65 14.42 -4.64
N LEU A 278 -5.31 15.27 -5.43
CA LEU A 278 -6.76 15.50 -5.35
C LEU A 278 -7.52 14.21 -5.67
N THR A 279 -7.10 13.47 -6.69
CA THR A 279 -7.71 12.18 -7.04
C THR A 279 -7.52 11.16 -5.92
N THR A 280 -6.32 11.07 -5.35
CA THR A 280 -6.05 10.14 -4.22
C THR A 280 -6.86 10.51 -2.99
N PHE A 281 -7.00 11.80 -2.70
CA PHE A 281 -7.80 12.32 -1.60
C PHE A 281 -9.29 12.05 -1.80
N SER A 282 -9.83 12.33 -2.99
CA SER A 282 -11.21 12.03 -3.36
C SER A 282 -11.52 10.54 -3.22
N ASN A 283 -10.67 9.66 -3.74
CA ASN A 283 -10.84 8.21 -3.61
C ASN A 283 -10.84 7.76 -2.14
N LYS A 284 -10.02 8.39 -1.29
CA LYS A 284 -9.97 8.09 0.16
C LYS A 284 -11.22 8.57 0.89
N ILE A 285 -11.81 9.70 0.50
CA ILE A 285 -13.09 10.17 1.02
C ILE A 285 -14.21 9.23 0.60
N GLU A 286 -14.28 8.88 -0.68
CA GLU A 286 -15.31 7.99 -1.23
C GLU A 286 -15.29 6.62 -0.54
N TYR A 287 -14.09 6.04 -0.37
CA TYR A 287 -13.93 4.80 0.40
C TYR A 287 -14.42 4.93 1.85
N ARG A 288 -14.12 6.03 2.53
CA ARG A 288 -14.59 6.26 3.92
C ARG A 288 -16.11 6.46 3.99
N LEU A 289 -16.71 7.12 2.99
CA LEU A 289 -18.16 7.28 2.90
C LEU A 289 -18.84 5.92 2.71
N GLN A 290 -18.31 5.07 1.83
CA GLN A 290 -18.83 3.72 1.62
C GLN A 290 -18.75 2.87 2.90
N GLN A 291 -17.63 2.93 3.63
CA GLN A 291 -17.49 2.25 4.92
C GLN A 291 -18.46 2.77 6.00
N PHE A 292 -18.76 4.07 5.98
CA PHE A 292 -19.74 4.66 6.88
C PHE A 292 -21.18 4.24 6.53
N GLU A 293 -21.51 4.22 5.24
CA GLU A 293 -22.80 3.74 4.72
C GLU A 293 -23.05 2.27 5.11
N GLU A 294 -22.06 1.39 4.93
CA GLU A 294 -22.14 -0.01 5.36
C GLU A 294 -22.42 -0.15 6.87
N ARG A 295 -21.80 0.69 7.71
CA ARG A 295 -22.04 0.67 9.16
C ARG A 295 -23.44 1.15 9.52
N LEU A 296 -23.93 2.21 8.87
CA LEU A 296 -25.28 2.71 9.06
C LEU A 296 -26.33 1.68 8.66
N ILE A 297 -26.16 1.04 7.49
CA ILE A 297 -27.05 -0.02 7.02
C ILE A 297 -27.11 -1.16 8.05
N ASN A 298 -25.96 -1.61 8.56
CA ASN A 298 -25.92 -2.66 9.58
C ASN A 298 -26.61 -2.23 10.89
N GLN A 299 -26.46 -0.97 11.32
CA GLN A 299 -27.15 -0.46 12.51
C GLN A 299 -28.66 -0.38 12.33
N VAL A 300 -29.13 0.06 11.15
CA VAL A 300 -30.57 0.10 10.84
C VAL A 300 -31.16 -1.30 10.85
N ILE A 301 -30.49 -2.29 10.26
CA ILE A 301 -30.91 -3.70 10.28
C ILE A 301 -31.04 -4.22 11.73
N GLU A 302 -30.13 -3.88 12.63
CA GLU A 302 -30.22 -4.28 14.04
C GLU A 302 -31.39 -3.60 14.76
N VAL A 303 -31.68 -2.33 14.47
CA VAL A 303 -32.85 -1.63 15.01
C VAL A 303 -34.15 -2.24 14.50
N GLU A 304 -34.23 -2.58 13.21
CA GLU A 304 -35.40 -3.26 12.63
C GLU A 304 -35.68 -4.60 13.34
N LYS A 305 -34.64 -5.40 13.60
CA LYS A 305 -34.78 -6.64 14.37
C LYS A 305 -35.33 -6.40 15.79
N ILE A 306 -34.88 -5.34 16.46
CA ILE A 306 -35.38 -4.98 17.80
C ILE A 306 -36.86 -4.58 17.72
N VAL A 307 -37.25 -3.78 16.73
CA VAL A 307 -38.64 -3.36 16.52
C VAL A 307 -39.54 -4.57 16.24
N ASP A 308 -39.10 -5.51 15.40
CA ASP A 308 -39.87 -6.71 15.10
C ASP A 308 -40.01 -7.63 16.32
N ASN A 309 -38.97 -7.75 17.14
CA ASN A 309 -39.07 -8.45 18.43
C ASN A 309 -40.08 -7.78 19.37
N LEU A 310 -40.07 -6.44 19.49
CA LEU A 310 -41.03 -5.70 20.31
C LEU A 310 -42.47 -5.87 19.82
N LYS A 311 -42.70 -5.86 18.50
CA LYS A 311 -44.01 -6.15 17.90
C LYS A 311 -44.49 -7.56 18.26
N SER A 312 -43.61 -8.56 18.14
CA SER A 312 -43.93 -9.94 18.53
C SER A 312 -44.32 -10.03 20.00
N THR A 313 -43.53 -9.39 20.88
CA THR A 313 -43.79 -9.40 22.33
C THR A 313 -45.10 -8.71 22.69
N THR A 314 -45.42 -7.62 21.99
CA THR A 314 -46.69 -6.88 22.17
C THR A 314 -47.88 -7.74 21.75
N CYS A 315 -47.78 -8.45 20.62
CA CYS A 315 -48.81 -9.39 20.14
C CYS A 315 -49.04 -10.53 21.13
N GLU A 316 -47.97 -11.07 21.73
CA GLU A 316 -48.07 -12.10 22.78
C GLU A 316 -48.78 -11.58 24.03
N LEU A 317 -48.48 -10.35 24.46
CA LEU A 317 -49.15 -9.71 25.60
C LEU A 317 -50.64 -9.46 25.33
N GLU A 318 -50.98 -8.96 24.14
CA GLU A 318 -52.37 -8.79 23.72
C GLU A 318 -53.12 -10.12 23.79
N THR A 319 -52.51 -11.20 23.28
CA THR A 319 -53.09 -12.54 23.33
C THR A 319 -53.33 -13.00 24.78
N VAL A 320 -52.38 -12.78 25.70
CA VAL A 320 -52.57 -13.12 27.12
C VAL A 320 -53.70 -12.30 27.76
N ILE A 321 -53.79 -11.01 27.46
CA ILE A 321 -54.83 -10.13 28.01
C ILE A 321 -56.21 -10.57 27.52
N PHE A 322 -56.36 -10.76 26.21
CA PHE A 322 -57.66 -11.07 25.59
C PHE A 322 -58.12 -12.51 25.81
N GLU A 323 -57.21 -13.48 25.77
CA GLU A 323 -57.59 -14.90 25.88
C GLU A 323 -57.60 -15.42 27.31
N THR A 324 -56.84 -14.81 28.23
CA THR A 324 -56.69 -15.32 29.61
C THR A 324 -57.27 -14.36 30.63
N ILE A 325 -56.79 -13.12 30.67
CA ILE A 325 -57.13 -12.20 31.77
C ILE A 325 -58.59 -11.75 31.69
N LEU A 326 -59.05 -11.27 30.53
CA LEU A 326 -60.43 -10.78 30.37
C LEU A 326 -61.49 -11.85 30.62
N PRO A 327 -61.38 -13.09 30.09
CA PRO A 327 -62.29 -14.17 30.42
C PRO A 327 -62.30 -14.53 31.90
N SER A 328 -61.14 -14.51 32.56
CA SER A 328 -61.06 -14.75 34.01
C SER A 328 -61.76 -13.69 34.84
N ILE A 329 -61.59 -12.41 34.50
CA ILE A 329 -62.32 -11.31 35.16
C ILE A 329 -63.82 -11.49 34.99
N LYS A 330 -64.27 -11.80 33.76
CA LYS A 330 -65.68 -12.02 33.45
C LYS A 330 -66.27 -13.18 34.27
N ALA A 331 -65.57 -14.31 34.36
CA ALA A 331 -65.99 -15.45 35.17
C ALA A 331 -66.11 -15.11 36.66
N ILE A 332 -65.15 -14.34 37.21
CA ILE A 332 -65.20 -13.88 38.61
C ILE A 332 -66.41 -12.95 38.84
N GLN A 333 -66.68 -12.02 37.91
CA GLN A 333 -67.83 -11.13 37.99
C GLN A 333 -69.15 -11.91 38.00
N GLU A 334 -69.28 -12.92 37.12
CA GLU A 334 -70.44 -13.80 37.06
C GLU A 334 -70.63 -14.60 38.37
N CYS A 335 -69.56 -15.07 39.01
CA CYS A 335 -69.64 -15.75 40.31
C CYS A 335 -70.00 -14.79 41.46
N SER A 336 -69.52 -13.54 41.44
CA SER A 336 -69.71 -12.58 42.53
C SER A 336 -71.15 -12.05 42.68
N PHE A 337 -71.97 -12.14 41.62
CA PHE A 337 -73.38 -11.78 41.67
C PHE A 337 -74.29 -12.87 42.28
N VAL A 338 -73.78 -14.09 42.46
CA VAL A 338 -74.52 -15.18 43.13
C VAL A 338 -74.28 -15.10 44.63
N ASN A 339 -74.82 -14.06 45.26
CA ASN A 339 -74.81 -13.91 46.71
C ASN A 339 -76.01 -14.65 47.30
N THR A 340 -75.87 -15.96 47.52
CA THR A 340 -76.61 -16.67 48.56
C THR A 340 -75.64 -17.49 49.43
N ARG A 341 -75.20 -16.83 50.52
CA ARG A 341 -74.66 -17.41 51.77
C ARG A 341 -74.32 -18.91 51.72
N SER A 342 -73.11 -19.25 51.33
CA SER A 342 -72.53 -20.56 51.63
C SER A 342 -71.01 -20.42 51.77
N THR A 343 -70.45 -21.16 52.71
CA THR A 343 -69.02 -21.21 53.05
C THR A 343 -68.11 -21.74 51.92
N SER A 344 -68.63 -22.05 50.73
CA SER A 344 -67.86 -22.60 49.59
C SER A 344 -67.02 -21.57 48.83
N THR A 345 -67.31 -20.27 48.96
CA THR A 345 -66.66 -19.21 48.17
C THR A 345 -65.14 -19.15 48.33
N ARG A 346 -64.60 -19.54 49.50
CA ARG A 346 -63.15 -19.57 49.73
C ARG A 346 -62.47 -20.76 49.04
N GLU A 347 -63.13 -21.92 49.04
CA GLU A 347 -62.61 -23.11 48.37
C GLU A 347 -62.68 -22.94 46.85
N ASP A 348 -63.76 -22.34 46.34
CA ASP A 348 -63.92 -22.02 44.92
C ASP A 348 -62.88 -21.00 44.44
N LEU A 349 -62.62 -19.94 45.21
CA LEU A 349 -61.53 -18.98 44.92
C LEU A 349 -60.14 -19.62 44.98
N THR A 350 -59.91 -20.56 45.89
CA THR A 350 -58.62 -21.26 46.02
C THR A 350 -58.42 -22.23 44.85
N ARG A 351 -59.48 -22.95 44.45
CA ARG A 351 -59.49 -23.81 43.27
C ARG A 351 -59.21 -23.01 42.00
N TYR A 352 -59.88 -21.87 41.84
CA TYR A 352 -59.69 -20.99 40.70
C TYR A 352 -58.28 -20.38 40.64
N LYS A 353 -57.75 -19.92 41.79
CA LYS A 353 -56.36 -19.44 41.90
C LYS A 353 -55.36 -20.51 41.46
N ASN A 354 -55.57 -21.76 41.88
CA ASN A 354 -54.71 -22.87 41.49
C ASN A 354 -54.82 -23.19 39.99
N GLU A 355 -56.01 -23.06 39.41
CA GLU A 355 -56.24 -23.28 37.97
C GLU A 355 -55.51 -22.23 37.11
N VAL A 356 -55.63 -20.95 37.48
CA VAL A 356 -54.89 -19.84 36.84
C VAL A 356 -53.38 -20.03 36.99
N THR A 357 -52.91 -20.40 38.19
CA THR A 357 -51.48 -20.65 38.44
C THR A 357 -50.96 -21.81 37.58
N ASN A 358 -51.73 -22.89 37.43
CA ASN A 358 -51.37 -24.03 36.58
C ASN A 358 -51.32 -23.66 35.08
N LEU A 359 -52.25 -22.83 34.61
CA LEU A 359 -52.25 -22.33 33.23
C LEU A 359 -51.01 -21.47 32.94
N LEU A 360 -50.64 -20.55 33.85
CA LEU A 360 -49.43 -19.74 33.74
C LEU A 360 -48.17 -20.61 33.74
N THR A 361 -48.12 -21.65 34.59
CA THR A 361 -46.97 -22.55 34.69
C THR A 361 -46.82 -23.42 33.42
N ARG A 362 -47.92 -23.92 32.86
CA ARG A 362 -47.89 -24.66 31.57
C ARG A 362 -47.42 -23.79 30.41
N LYS A 363 -47.83 -22.52 30.37
CA LYS A 363 -47.41 -21.57 29.31
C LYS A 363 -45.92 -21.23 29.42
N ASN A 364 -45.40 -21.01 30.62
CA ASN A 364 -43.96 -20.80 30.86
C ASN A 364 -43.10 -22.02 30.47
N ASN A 365 -43.57 -23.23 30.74
CA ASN A 365 -42.86 -24.45 30.37
C ASN A 365 -42.86 -24.69 28.84
N ASN A 366 -43.90 -24.28 28.13
CA ASN A 366 -43.93 -24.35 26.67
C ASN A 366 -42.99 -23.33 26.00
N ASN A 367 -42.84 -22.12 26.56
CA ASN A 367 -41.89 -21.12 26.04
C ASN A 367 -40.41 -21.49 26.23
N ASN A 368 -40.08 -22.34 27.21
CA ASN A 368 -38.71 -22.83 27.41
C ASN A 368 -38.31 -23.96 26.44
N ASN A 369 -39.26 -24.59 25.75
CA ASN A 369 -39.02 -25.69 24.80
C ASN A 369 -38.89 -25.24 23.33
N THR A 370 -39.08 -23.96 23.02
CA THR A 370 -39.01 -23.40 21.65
C THR A 370 -37.74 -22.60 21.35
N LYS A 371 -36.65 -22.77 22.13
CA LYS A 371 -35.32 -22.32 21.68
C LYS A 371 -34.83 -23.24 20.54
N PRO A 372 -34.57 -22.72 19.33
CA PRO A 372 -34.16 -23.56 18.22
C PRO A 372 -32.73 -24.07 18.45
N ASN A 373 -32.59 -25.40 18.46
CA ASN A 373 -31.29 -26.06 18.37
C ASN A 373 -30.68 -25.72 17.00
N LYS A 374 -29.57 -24.97 16.98
CA LYS A 374 -28.72 -24.84 15.79
C LYS A 374 -28.05 -26.18 15.52
N SER A 375 -28.68 -27.01 14.71
CA SER A 375 -28.09 -28.23 14.16
C SER A 375 -27.13 -27.87 13.01
N ASN A 376 -25.84 -28.13 13.21
CA ASN A 376 -24.85 -28.20 12.14
C ASN A 376 -25.15 -29.43 11.27
N THR A 377 -25.56 -29.21 10.02
CA THR A 377 -25.58 -30.24 8.97
C THR A 377 -24.45 -29.98 7.98
N SER A 378 -23.42 -30.82 8.07
CA SER A 378 -22.35 -30.93 7.08
C SER A 378 -22.78 -31.92 5.99
N ASP A 379 -23.19 -31.42 4.83
CA ASP A 379 -23.44 -32.23 3.65
C ASP A 379 -22.15 -32.41 2.83
N ASN A 380 -21.55 -33.60 2.94
CA ASN A 380 -20.56 -34.11 2.00
C ASN A 380 -21.29 -34.63 0.76
N ARG A 381 -21.11 -33.95 -0.38
CA ARG A 381 -21.50 -34.49 -1.69
C ARG A 381 -20.36 -34.36 -2.69
N THR A 382 -19.67 -35.47 -2.85
CA THR A 382 -18.82 -35.85 -3.98
C THR A 382 -19.54 -35.65 -5.30
N LYS A 383 -18.94 -34.85 -6.20
CA LYS A 383 -19.21 -34.91 -7.65
C LYS A 383 -17.87 -34.96 -8.39
N GLY A 384 -17.60 -36.12 -8.97
CA GLY A 384 -16.54 -36.29 -9.96
C GLY A 384 -17.00 -35.82 -11.34
N VAL A 385 -16.06 -35.27 -12.11
CA VAL A 385 -16.12 -35.00 -13.56
C VAL A 385 -14.66 -35.05 -14.08
N PRO A 386 -14.40 -35.49 -15.33
CA PRO A 386 -13.30 -36.41 -15.64
C PRO A 386 -11.99 -35.77 -16.12
N LYS A 387 -10.93 -36.58 -16.00
CA LYS A 387 -9.63 -36.38 -16.67
C LYS A 387 -9.78 -36.45 -18.19
N THR A 388 -9.37 -35.40 -18.89
CA THR A 388 -8.96 -35.48 -20.29
C THR A 388 -7.48 -35.17 -20.38
N ILE A 389 -6.75 -36.15 -20.93
CA ILE A 389 -5.32 -36.13 -21.22
C ILE A 389 -5.15 -35.51 -22.61
N ALA A 390 -4.36 -34.44 -22.72
CA ALA A 390 -3.86 -33.95 -23.99
C ALA A 390 -2.36 -33.66 -23.86
N THR A 391 -1.58 -34.64 -24.30
CA THR A 391 -0.16 -34.59 -24.58
C THR A 391 0.10 -33.64 -25.75
N LYS A 392 0.93 -32.62 -25.56
CA LYS A 392 1.69 -32.00 -26.66
C LYS A 392 3.14 -31.82 -26.24
N GLN A 393 3.97 -32.62 -26.90
CA GLN A 393 5.41 -32.57 -26.95
C GLN A 393 5.91 -31.37 -27.76
N THR A 394 7.23 -31.16 -27.69
CA THR A 394 8.17 -30.43 -28.56
C THR A 394 8.71 -29.10 -27.99
N PRO A 395 9.92 -28.69 -28.38
CA PRO A 395 11.16 -29.47 -28.26
C PRO A 395 12.31 -28.65 -27.64
N SER A 396 13.22 -29.35 -26.98
CA SER A 396 14.54 -28.89 -26.55
C SER A 396 15.40 -28.52 -27.77
N THR A 397 15.81 -27.25 -27.85
CA THR A 397 16.92 -26.81 -28.70
C THR A 397 18.15 -26.61 -27.83
N LEU A 398 19.10 -27.52 -27.99
CA LEU A 398 20.51 -27.36 -27.63
C LEU A 398 21.14 -26.41 -28.66
N PHE A 399 21.87 -25.40 -28.18
CA PHE A 399 22.91 -24.76 -28.96
C PHE A 399 24.22 -24.84 -28.18
N ASN A 400 25.21 -25.38 -28.87
CA ASN A 400 26.57 -25.61 -28.45
C ASN A 400 27.35 -24.31 -28.32
N ASP A 401 28.28 -24.31 -27.37
CA ASP A 401 29.51 -23.54 -27.40
C ASP A 401 30.53 -24.19 -28.36
N SER A 402 31.47 -23.37 -28.87
CA SER A 402 32.76 -23.67 -29.53
C SER A 402 32.84 -23.34 -31.03
N GLU A 403 33.24 -22.12 -31.38
CA GLU A 403 34.60 -21.74 -31.88
C GLU A 403 34.73 -20.21 -31.98
#